data_AF-A0A8T4TF20-F1
#
_entry.id   AF-A0A8T4TF20-F1
#
_cell.length_a   1.000
_cell.length_b   1.000
_cell.length_c   1.000
_cell.angle_alpha   90.00
_cell.angle_beta   90.00
_cell.angle_gamma   90.00
#
_symmetry.space_group_name_H-M   'P 1'
#
loop_
_entity.id
_entity.type
_entity.pdbx_description
1 polymer ?
#
loop_
_entity_poly.entity_id
_entity_poly.type
_entity_poly.pdbx_seq_one_letter_code
_entity_poly.pdbx_strand_id
1 'polypeptide(L)'
;MMNFPGYTEVVENTVYSREQQVLLEGQPVLMADLLLIDKYTQPSEDDVIAFIRTKAGDISAVASLVLPQGARSKKSGLETVLGVLPPGVLTDVRMGDEQCLKFLRNETPAPVFAQGESVPVYVHVRTGLVPAEYLQGKTLADDYHRVLSSPSLKSVGFGERLTVRILADNGVLVPKAELDVLLKHGVHGSRSLTVSHPGYDVQEMQGLVQLLYGGIPSVGSLRDASAQIVEEIAFMSVMALYDHIASVAQQSRKPRQ
;
A
#
# COMPACT_ATOMS: atom_id res chain seq x y z
N MET A 1 -19.79 13.37 -8.65
CA MET A 1 -19.50 13.46 -7.21
C MET A 1 -19.87 12.13 -6.60
N MET A 2 -18.91 11.45 -5.96
CA MET A 2 -19.17 10.20 -5.26
C MET A 2 -19.95 10.51 -3.98
N ASN A 3 -20.91 9.66 -3.63
CA ASN A 3 -21.71 9.84 -2.42
C ASN A 3 -21.83 8.51 -1.69
N PHE A 4 -21.28 8.47 -0.48
CA PHE A 4 -21.32 7.31 0.39
C PHE A 4 -22.25 7.61 1.56
N PRO A 5 -23.41 6.94 1.67
CA PRO A 5 -24.37 7.21 2.74
C PRO A 5 -23.74 7.24 4.13
N GLY A 6 -23.91 8.37 4.83
CA GLY A 6 -23.37 8.59 6.17
C GLY A 6 -21.90 8.98 6.23
N TYR A 7 -21.21 9.08 5.10
CA TYR A 7 -19.84 9.61 5.02
C TYR A 7 -19.83 11.02 4.43
N THR A 8 -18.92 11.84 4.95
CA THR A 8 -18.58 13.14 4.39
C THR A 8 -17.29 13.01 3.58
N GLU A 9 -17.28 13.55 2.37
CA GLU A 9 -16.06 13.66 1.56
C GLU A 9 -15.13 14.70 2.19
N VAL A 10 -13.90 14.27 2.53
CA VAL A 10 -12.88 15.13 3.15
C VAL A 10 -11.78 15.50 2.16
N VAL A 11 -11.44 14.56 1.28
CA VAL A 11 -10.57 14.80 0.12
C VAL A 11 -11.28 14.24 -1.10
N GLU A 12 -11.44 15.09 -2.11
CA GLU A 12 -12.23 14.81 -3.31
C GLU A 12 -11.89 13.45 -3.93
N ASN A 13 -12.92 12.63 -4.14
CA ASN A 13 -12.89 11.30 -4.74
C ASN A 13 -11.90 10.31 -4.11
N THR A 14 -11.40 10.56 -2.89
CA THR A 14 -10.30 9.78 -2.29
C THR A 14 -10.52 9.44 -0.83
N VAL A 15 -10.89 10.42 0.01
CA VAL A 15 -11.00 10.22 1.46
C VAL A 15 -12.38 10.61 1.94
N TYR A 16 -13.03 9.68 2.62
CA TYR A 16 -14.34 9.85 3.21
C TYR A 16 -14.27 9.54 4.70
N SER A 17 -14.99 10.33 5.51
CA SER A 17 -15.01 10.20 6.96
C SER A 17 -16.42 10.14 7.48
N ARG A 18 -16.67 9.29 8.46
CA ARG A 18 -17.90 9.24 9.25
C ARG A 18 -17.56 9.30 10.72
N GLU A 19 -18.07 10.31 11.41
CA GLU A 19 -17.86 10.45 12.85
C GLU A 19 -18.85 9.60 13.64
N GLN A 20 -18.38 8.98 14.72
CA GLN A 20 -19.18 8.23 15.67
C GLN A 20 -18.66 8.42 17.09
N GLN A 21 -19.56 8.48 18.07
CA GLN A 21 -19.19 8.48 19.48
C GLN A 21 -19.08 7.05 19.99
N VAL A 22 -17.92 6.69 20.53
CA VAL A 22 -17.65 5.38 21.12
C VAL A 22 -17.35 5.57 22.60
N LEU A 23 -17.95 4.74 23.46
CA LEU A 23 -17.62 4.73 24.88
C LEU A 23 -16.36 3.88 25.10
N LEU A 24 -15.26 4.52 25.48
CA LEU A 24 -14.01 3.88 25.86
C LEU A 24 -13.77 4.15 27.34
N GLU A 25 -13.66 3.07 28.14
CA GLU A 25 -13.46 3.16 29.59
C GLU A 25 -14.51 4.05 30.32
N GLY A 26 -15.74 4.08 29.77
CA GLY A 26 -16.83 4.89 30.30
C GLY A 26 -16.81 6.37 29.88
N GLN A 27 -15.81 6.80 29.10
CA GLN A 27 -15.75 8.15 28.53
C GLN A 27 -16.18 8.15 27.06
N PRO A 28 -17.01 9.11 26.63
CA PRO A 28 -17.35 9.26 25.23
C PRO A 28 -16.14 9.84 24.47
N VAL A 29 -15.64 9.09 23.50
CA VAL A 29 -14.56 9.51 22.60
C VAL A 29 -15.12 9.63 21.19
N LEU A 30 -14.81 10.75 20.53
CA LEU A 30 -15.19 10.96 19.14
C LEU A 30 -14.21 10.22 18.23
N MET A 31 -14.72 9.21 17.53
CA MET A 31 -13.97 8.41 16.58
C MET A 31 -14.40 8.76 15.15
N ALA A 32 -13.49 8.61 14.21
CA ALA A 32 -13.72 8.75 12.79
C ALA A 32 -13.48 7.40 12.11
N ASP A 33 -14.52 6.89 11.45
CA ASP A 33 -14.41 5.83 10.45
C ASP A 33 -13.90 6.47 9.16
N LEU A 34 -12.73 6.05 8.73
CA LEU A 34 -12.12 6.47 7.48
C LEU A 34 -12.34 5.42 6.40
N LEU A 35 -12.66 5.90 5.20
CA LEU A 35 -12.74 5.14 3.97
C LEU A 35 -11.86 5.83 2.93
N LEU A 36 -10.73 5.22 2.61
CA LEU A 36 -9.80 5.68 1.59
C LEU A 36 -9.97 4.80 0.36
N ILE A 37 -10.18 5.41 -0.80
CA ILE A 37 -10.45 4.72 -2.06
C ILE A 37 -9.53 5.27 -3.12
N ASP A 38 -8.68 4.41 -3.66
CA ASP A 38 -7.80 4.71 -4.78
C ASP A 38 -7.98 3.64 -5.86
N LYS A 39 -7.49 3.91 -7.06
CA LYS A 39 -7.24 2.87 -8.06
C LYS A 39 -5.75 2.65 -8.22
N TYR A 40 -5.35 1.46 -8.63
CA TYR A 40 -3.99 1.23 -9.08
C TYR A 40 -3.95 0.18 -10.18
N THR A 41 -2.98 0.32 -11.06
CA THR A 41 -2.60 -0.69 -12.03
C THR A 41 -1.61 -1.63 -11.35
N GLN A 42 -1.90 -2.93 -11.34
CA GLN A 42 -1.04 -3.91 -10.69
C GLN A 42 0.33 -3.91 -11.38
N PRO A 43 1.42 -3.57 -10.67
CA PRO A 43 2.74 -3.60 -11.29
C PRO A 43 3.16 -5.03 -11.55
N SER A 44 3.88 -5.23 -12.64
CA SER A 44 4.57 -6.48 -12.94
C SER A 44 5.86 -6.61 -12.13
N GLU A 45 6.40 -7.83 -12.07
CA GLU A 45 7.75 -8.09 -11.57
C GLU A 45 8.78 -7.16 -12.24
N ASP A 46 8.74 -7.05 -13.57
CA ASP A 46 9.70 -6.23 -14.32
C ASP A 46 9.55 -4.73 -14.03
N ASP A 47 8.32 -4.23 -13.81
CA ASP A 47 8.07 -2.83 -13.42
C ASP A 47 8.72 -2.52 -12.07
N VAL A 48 8.58 -3.43 -11.11
CA VAL A 48 9.17 -3.30 -9.77
C VAL A 48 10.69 -3.31 -9.84
N ILE A 49 11.27 -4.25 -10.59
CA ILE A 49 12.73 -4.34 -10.75
C ILE A 49 13.27 -3.09 -11.44
N ALA A 50 12.64 -2.63 -12.52
CA ALA A 50 13.02 -1.40 -13.21
C ALA A 50 12.94 -0.18 -12.28
N PHE A 51 11.91 -0.10 -11.44
CA PHE A 51 11.76 0.96 -10.45
C PHE A 51 12.87 0.95 -9.39
N ILE A 52 13.19 -0.21 -8.81
CA ILE A 52 14.28 -0.37 -7.84
C ILE A 52 15.61 0.09 -8.45
N ARG A 53 15.91 -0.35 -9.68
CA ARG A 53 17.16 0.00 -10.37
C ARG A 53 17.27 1.49 -10.63
N THR A 54 16.18 2.12 -11.06
CA THR A 54 16.11 3.58 -11.28
C THR A 54 16.43 4.31 -9.98
N LYS A 55 15.77 3.94 -8.88
CA LYS A 55 16.02 4.53 -7.56
C LYS A 55 17.42 4.30 -7.02
N ALA A 56 18.01 3.12 -7.26
CA ALA A 56 19.40 2.82 -6.91
C ALA A 56 20.39 3.71 -7.70
N GLY A 57 20.09 4.00 -8.97
CA GLY A 57 20.84 4.95 -9.79
C GLY A 57 20.80 6.38 -9.24
N ASP A 58 19.60 6.86 -8.87
CA ASP A 58 19.38 8.23 -8.38
C ASP A 58 20.15 8.54 -7.09
N ILE A 59 20.27 7.57 -6.17
CA ILE A 59 20.97 7.74 -4.89
C ILE A 59 22.44 8.13 -5.08
N SER A 60 23.10 7.60 -6.10
CA SER A 60 24.52 7.91 -6.39
C SER A 60 24.68 9.31 -7.01
N ALA A 61 23.71 9.77 -7.81
CA ALA A 61 23.78 11.10 -8.45
C ALA A 61 23.65 12.24 -7.43
N VAL A 62 22.84 12.05 -6.37
CA VAL A 62 22.64 13.05 -5.30
C VAL A 62 23.88 13.18 -4.39
N ALA A 63 24.69 12.12 -4.23
CA ALA A 63 25.93 12.20 -3.45
C ALA A 63 26.98 13.14 -4.07
N SER A 64 26.86 13.49 -5.35
CA SER A 64 27.75 14.43 -6.05
C SER A 64 27.18 15.85 -6.20
N LEU A 65 25.96 16.10 -5.75
CA LEU A 65 25.32 17.42 -5.82
C LEU A 65 25.35 18.12 -4.46
N VAL A 66 26.14 19.19 -4.36
CA VAL A 66 26.11 20.09 -3.19
C VAL A 66 24.76 20.79 -3.17
N LEU A 67 23.87 20.34 -2.28
CA LEU A 67 22.58 21.00 -2.08
C LEU A 67 22.78 22.38 -1.42
N PRO A 68 22.06 23.43 -1.84
CA PRO A 68 22.08 24.73 -1.16
C PRO A 68 21.71 24.58 0.32
N GLN A 69 22.32 25.38 1.19
CA GLN A 69 22.02 25.36 2.62
C GLN A 69 20.50 25.54 2.86
N GLY A 70 19.88 24.53 3.48
CA GLY A 70 18.44 24.52 3.80
C GLY A 70 17.60 23.50 3.01
N ALA A 71 18.11 22.95 1.91
CA ALA A 71 17.40 21.92 1.15
C ALA A 71 17.55 20.54 1.80
N ARG A 72 16.50 20.05 2.49
CA ARG A 72 16.40 18.64 2.90
C ARG A 72 15.69 17.87 1.79
N SER A 73 16.39 16.96 1.11
CA SER A 73 15.71 15.98 0.24
C SER A 73 14.85 15.07 1.13
N LYS A 74 13.53 15.10 0.97
CA LYS A 74 12.66 14.07 1.54
C LYS A 74 12.92 12.77 0.76
N LYS A 75 13.83 11.95 1.26
CA LYS A 75 14.06 10.60 0.72
C LYS A 75 12.85 9.73 1.01
N SER A 76 12.45 8.94 0.02
CA SER A 76 11.47 7.87 0.21
C SER A 76 11.97 6.80 1.18
N GLY A 77 11.06 5.97 1.68
CA GLY A 77 11.43 4.80 2.49
C GLY A 77 12.36 3.86 1.72
N LEU A 78 12.05 3.62 0.45
CA LEU A 78 12.87 2.81 -0.46
C LEU A 78 14.28 3.38 -0.65
N GLU A 79 14.41 4.68 -0.94
CA GLU A 79 15.71 5.33 -1.10
C GLU A 79 16.54 5.30 0.20
N THR A 80 15.87 5.34 1.35
CA THR A 80 16.53 5.23 2.65
C THR A 80 17.13 3.84 2.82
N VAL A 81 16.37 2.77 2.55
CA VAL A 81 16.86 1.38 2.67
C VAL A 81 17.97 1.09 1.66
N LEU A 82 17.77 1.48 0.40
CA LEU A 82 18.79 1.34 -0.65
C LEU A 82 20.10 2.06 -0.27
N GLY A 83 20.00 3.23 0.37
CA GLY A 83 21.17 3.99 0.83
C GLY A 83 21.95 3.34 1.99
N VAL A 84 21.37 2.35 2.68
CA VAL A 84 22.02 1.62 3.78
C VAL A 84 22.59 0.27 3.32
N LEU A 85 22.26 -0.19 2.11
CA LEU A 85 22.83 -1.41 1.54
C LEU A 85 24.36 -1.30 1.41
N PRO A 86 25.10 -2.43 1.53
CA PRO A 86 26.53 -2.43 1.26
C PRO A 86 26.83 -1.89 -0.15
N PRO A 87 27.90 -1.08 -0.34
CA PRO A 87 28.19 -0.44 -1.63
C PRO A 87 28.33 -1.42 -2.81
N GLY A 88 28.83 -2.63 -2.56
CA GLY A 88 28.88 -3.70 -3.56
C GLY A 88 27.49 -4.11 -4.03
N VAL A 89 26.60 -4.44 -3.10
CA VAL A 89 25.21 -4.82 -3.39
C VAL A 89 24.45 -3.70 -4.11
N LEU A 90 24.61 -2.45 -3.67
CA LEU A 90 23.97 -1.32 -4.35
C LEU A 90 24.48 -1.18 -5.80
N THR A 91 25.78 -1.44 -6.03
CA THR A 91 26.37 -1.47 -7.37
C THR A 91 25.79 -2.62 -8.19
N ASP A 92 25.64 -3.81 -7.61
CA ASP A 92 25.09 -4.99 -8.25
C ASP A 92 23.64 -4.76 -8.69
N VAL A 93 22.80 -4.17 -7.83
CA VAL A 93 21.42 -3.76 -8.16
C VAL A 93 21.43 -2.80 -9.35
N ARG A 94 22.28 -1.76 -9.32
CA ARG A 94 22.36 -0.74 -10.37
C ARG A 94 22.78 -1.33 -11.72
N MET A 95 23.87 -2.10 -11.71
CA MET A 95 24.44 -2.72 -12.90
C MET A 95 23.55 -3.83 -13.45
N GLY A 96 22.60 -4.33 -12.65
CA GLY A 96 21.70 -5.41 -13.03
C GLY A 96 22.41 -6.76 -12.98
N ASP A 97 23.17 -7.00 -11.91
CA ASP A 97 23.76 -8.31 -11.66
C ASP A 97 22.66 -9.39 -11.58
N GLU A 98 22.83 -10.46 -12.35
CA GLU A 98 21.79 -11.49 -12.50
C GLU A 98 21.46 -12.20 -11.20
N GLN A 99 22.42 -12.41 -10.29
CA GLN A 99 22.14 -13.08 -9.01
C GLN A 99 21.34 -12.16 -8.10
N CYS A 100 21.71 -10.89 -8.02
CA CYS A 100 21.00 -9.89 -7.25
C CYS A 100 19.58 -9.66 -7.78
N LEU A 101 19.42 -9.51 -9.10
CA LEU A 101 18.11 -9.35 -9.72
C LEU A 101 17.24 -10.59 -9.54
N LYS A 102 17.81 -11.79 -9.68
CA LYS A 102 17.06 -13.04 -9.42
C LYS A 102 16.58 -13.12 -7.98
N PHE A 103 17.38 -12.68 -7.01
CA PHE A 103 16.94 -12.59 -5.62
C PHE A 103 15.76 -11.62 -5.48
N LEU A 104 15.87 -10.41 -6.01
CA LEU A 104 14.80 -9.41 -5.93
C LEU A 104 13.50 -9.89 -6.60
N ARG A 105 13.60 -10.60 -7.72
CA ARG A 105 12.46 -11.23 -8.41
C ARG A 105 11.80 -12.30 -7.54
N ASN A 106 12.58 -13.18 -6.93
CA ASN A 106 12.04 -14.23 -6.07
C ASN A 106 11.35 -13.68 -4.81
N GLU A 107 11.80 -12.54 -4.31
CA GLU A 107 11.25 -11.88 -3.12
C GLU A 107 10.21 -10.81 -3.44
N THR A 108 9.83 -10.63 -4.71
CA THR A 108 8.77 -9.68 -5.07
C THR A 108 7.39 -10.33 -5.08
N PRO A 109 6.38 -9.72 -4.45
CA PRO A 109 5.00 -10.19 -4.55
C PRO A 109 4.33 -9.80 -5.87
N ALA A 110 5.00 -9.05 -6.76
CA ALA A 110 4.43 -8.66 -8.04
C ALA A 110 4.37 -9.87 -9.01
N PRO A 111 3.28 -10.03 -9.78
CA PRO A 111 3.13 -11.13 -10.72
C PRO A 111 3.99 -10.94 -11.98
N VAL A 112 4.27 -12.05 -12.65
CA VAL A 112 4.79 -12.07 -14.02
C VAL A 112 3.61 -12.07 -14.98
N PHE A 113 3.54 -11.07 -15.87
CA PHE A 113 2.54 -11.03 -16.94
C PHE A 113 3.12 -11.56 -18.25
N ALA A 114 2.32 -12.29 -19.01
CA ALA A 114 2.72 -12.72 -20.35
C ALA A 114 2.75 -11.53 -21.32
N GLN A 115 3.54 -11.63 -22.39
CA GLN A 115 3.56 -10.60 -23.44
C GLN A 115 2.15 -10.41 -24.03
N GLY A 116 1.67 -9.16 -24.03
CA GLY A 116 0.34 -8.81 -24.53
C GLY A 116 -0.81 -9.09 -23.56
N GLU A 117 -0.53 -9.56 -22.35
CA GLU A 117 -1.55 -9.70 -21.31
C GLU A 117 -2.01 -8.33 -20.81
N SER A 118 -3.32 -8.18 -20.59
CA SER A 118 -3.89 -6.96 -20.03
C SER A 118 -3.49 -6.83 -18.56
N VAL A 119 -2.83 -5.72 -18.22
CA VAL A 119 -2.46 -5.44 -16.83
C VAL A 119 -3.73 -5.12 -16.02
N PRO A 120 -4.01 -5.86 -14.93
CA PRO A 120 -5.24 -5.66 -14.18
C PRO A 120 -5.20 -4.35 -13.39
N VAL A 121 -6.33 -3.67 -13.38
CA VAL A 121 -6.56 -2.47 -12.57
C VAL A 121 -7.42 -2.87 -11.37
N TYR A 122 -7.10 -2.36 -10.19
CA TYR A 122 -7.81 -2.64 -8.96
C TYR A 122 -8.31 -1.35 -8.33
N VAL A 123 -9.50 -1.40 -7.72
CA VAL A 123 -9.93 -0.44 -6.71
C VAL A 123 -9.40 -0.92 -5.37
N HIS A 124 -8.61 -0.08 -4.73
CA HIS A 124 -7.98 -0.31 -3.45
C HIS A 124 -8.72 0.50 -2.39
N VAL A 125 -9.25 -0.21 -1.40
CA VAL A 125 -10.03 0.38 -0.32
C VAL A 125 -9.34 0.09 0.99
N ARG A 126 -9.00 1.14 1.73
CA ARG A 126 -8.50 1.02 3.10
C ARG A 126 -9.52 1.61 4.05
N THR A 127 -9.96 0.83 5.02
CA THR A 127 -10.83 1.30 6.09
C THR A 127 -10.06 1.34 7.40
N GLY A 128 -10.41 2.28 8.26
CA GLY A 128 -9.82 2.34 9.59
C GLY A 128 -10.61 3.20 10.54
N LEU A 129 -10.30 3.04 11.83
CA LEU A 129 -10.96 3.74 12.91
C LEU A 129 -9.89 4.50 13.69
N VAL A 130 -10.05 5.81 13.81
CA VAL A 130 -9.07 6.67 14.49
C VAL A 130 -9.77 7.75 15.31
N PRO A 131 -9.19 8.22 16.43
CA PRO A 131 -9.78 9.35 17.15
C PRO A 131 -9.77 10.60 16.27
N ALA A 132 -10.88 11.35 16.26
CA ALA A 132 -11.07 12.49 15.35
C ALA A 132 -9.98 13.57 15.48
N GLU A 133 -9.38 13.69 16.66
CA GLU A 133 -8.27 14.61 16.94
C GLU A 133 -7.04 14.36 16.04
N TYR A 134 -6.78 13.10 15.65
CA TYR A 134 -5.65 12.75 14.77
C TYR A 134 -5.83 13.26 13.33
N LEU A 135 -7.04 13.72 12.98
CA LEU A 135 -7.40 14.21 11.66
C LEU A 135 -7.32 15.74 11.54
N GLN A 136 -7.11 16.45 12.64
CA GLN A 136 -7.04 17.91 12.63
C GLN A 136 -5.87 18.40 11.75
N GLY A 137 -6.17 19.29 10.82
CA GLY A 137 -5.19 19.89 9.90
C GLY A 137 -4.72 18.96 8.77
N LYS A 138 -5.28 17.75 8.64
CA LYS A 138 -5.02 16.89 7.47
C LYS A 138 -5.82 17.38 6.28
N THR A 139 -5.17 17.49 5.14
CA THR A 139 -5.79 18.00 3.91
C THR A 139 -5.42 17.20 2.67
N LEU A 140 -4.38 16.36 2.77
CA LEU A 140 -3.90 15.52 1.68
C LEU A 140 -4.23 14.05 1.98
N ALA A 141 -4.61 13.29 0.96
CA ALA A 141 -4.88 11.85 1.09
C ALA A 141 -3.73 11.10 1.79
N ASP A 142 -2.48 11.42 1.44
CA ASP A 142 -1.28 10.83 2.05
C ASP A 142 -1.21 11.01 3.57
N ASP A 143 -1.77 12.10 4.11
CA ASP A 143 -1.80 12.29 5.55
C ASP A 143 -2.69 11.24 6.23
N TYR A 144 -3.83 10.90 5.62
CA TYR A 144 -4.75 9.88 6.13
C TYR A 144 -4.15 8.49 6.03
N HIS A 145 -3.46 8.15 4.94
CA HIS A 145 -2.72 6.89 4.83
C HIS A 145 -1.68 6.74 5.94
N ARG A 146 -0.96 7.82 6.27
CA ARG A 146 0.02 7.83 7.37
C ARG A 146 -0.64 7.68 8.74
N VAL A 147 -1.78 8.34 8.97
CA VAL A 147 -2.53 8.19 10.23
C VAL A 147 -2.97 6.73 10.40
N LEU A 148 -3.59 6.12 9.39
CA LEU A 148 -4.01 4.72 9.44
C LEU A 148 -2.86 3.73 9.66
N SER A 149 -1.67 4.07 9.17
CA SER A 149 -0.47 3.25 9.30
C SER A 149 0.32 3.51 10.59
N SER A 150 -0.08 4.47 11.42
CA SER A 150 0.69 4.91 12.59
C SER A 150 0.90 3.77 13.61
N PRO A 151 2.14 3.44 13.99
CA PRO A 151 2.42 2.43 15.01
C PRO A 151 1.77 2.75 16.36
N SER A 152 1.66 4.03 16.74
CA SER A 152 1.07 4.44 18.01
C SER A 152 -0.43 4.16 18.09
N LEU A 153 -1.15 4.28 16.97
CA LEU A 153 -2.58 3.95 16.90
C LEU A 153 -2.76 2.42 16.88
N LYS A 154 -1.94 1.72 16.10
CA LYS A 154 -1.98 0.25 16.03
C LYS A 154 -1.73 -0.40 17.39
N SER A 155 -0.82 0.15 18.19
CA SER A 155 -0.52 -0.38 19.54
C SER A 155 -1.69 -0.31 20.52
N VAL A 156 -2.68 0.55 20.26
CA VAL A 156 -3.88 0.70 21.10
C VAL A 156 -5.15 0.18 20.41
N GLY A 157 -5.01 -0.57 19.30
CA GLY A 157 -6.14 -1.16 18.58
C GLY A 157 -6.87 -0.24 17.61
N PHE A 158 -6.31 0.93 17.29
CA PHE A 158 -6.81 1.87 16.28
C PHE A 158 -5.96 1.86 15.01
N GLY A 159 -6.41 2.58 13.98
CA GLY A 159 -5.74 2.67 12.68
C GLY A 159 -6.43 1.85 11.61
N GLU A 160 -5.65 1.32 10.66
CA GLU A 160 -6.15 0.47 9.58
C GLU A 160 -6.80 -0.81 10.14
N ARG A 161 -8.04 -1.06 9.73
CA ARG A 161 -8.80 -2.28 10.10
C ARG A 161 -8.82 -3.29 8.95
N LEU A 162 -9.01 -2.80 7.74
CA LEU A 162 -9.28 -3.63 6.59
C LEU A 162 -8.71 -3.00 5.33
N THR A 163 -8.04 -3.81 4.53
CA THR A 163 -7.60 -3.44 3.20
C THR A 163 -8.22 -4.41 2.19
N VAL A 164 -8.89 -3.86 1.18
CA VAL A 164 -9.63 -4.60 0.16
C VAL A 164 -9.15 -4.18 -1.22
N ARG A 165 -8.99 -5.15 -2.11
CA ARG A 165 -8.67 -4.94 -3.52
C ARG A 165 -9.76 -5.61 -4.35
N ILE A 166 -10.41 -4.84 -5.21
CA ILE A 166 -11.47 -5.33 -6.09
C ILE A 166 -11.04 -5.08 -7.53
N LEU A 167 -11.09 -6.11 -8.37
CA LEU A 167 -10.74 -5.99 -9.77
C LEU A 167 -11.70 -5.02 -10.48
N ALA A 168 -11.11 -4.14 -11.28
CA ALA A 168 -11.81 -3.27 -12.21
C ALA A 168 -11.46 -3.67 -13.64
N ASP A 169 -12.46 -4.12 -14.39
CA ASP A 169 -12.32 -4.46 -15.80
C ASP A 169 -12.88 -3.31 -16.65
N ASN A 170 -12.05 -2.79 -17.57
CA ASN A 170 -12.40 -1.65 -18.44
C ASN A 170 -12.98 -0.44 -17.69
N GLY A 171 -12.46 -0.15 -16.49
CA GLY A 171 -12.89 1.00 -15.69
C GLY A 171 -14.20 0.81 -14.92
N VAL A 172 -14.70 -0.43 -14.84
CA VAL A 172 -15.90 -0.82 -14.09
C VAL A 172 -15.53 -1.92 -13.11
N LEU A 173 -16.08 -1.90 -11.90
CA LEU A 173 -15.93 -3.00 -10.94
C LEU A 173 -16.50 -4.29 -11.55
N VAL A 174 -15.94 -5.45 -11.18
CA VAL A 174 -16.53 -6.76 -11.49
C VAL A 174 -18.02 -6.83 -11.07
N PRO A 175 -18.83 -7.79 -11.54
CA PRO A 175 -20.22 -7.86 -11.12
C PRO A 175 -20.36 -8.10 -9.61
N LYS A 176 -21.27 -7.37 -8.94
CA LYS A 176 -21.51 -7.53 -7.49
C LYS A 176 -21.83 -8.98 -7.11
N ALA A 177 -22.60 -9.68 -7.94
CA ALA A 177 -22.96 -11.08 -7.73
C ALA A 177 -21.73 -12.00 -7.61
N GLU A 178 -20.64 -11.70 -8.32
CA GLU A 178 -19.38 -12.44 -8.19
C GLU A 178 -18.77 -12.24 -6.80
N LEU A 179 -18.70 -10.99 -6.33
CA LEU A 179 -18.21 -10.67 -5.00
C LEU A 179 -19.07 -11.28 -3.90
N ASP A 180 -20.39 -11.24 -4.03
CA ASP A 180 -21.32 -11.82 -3.06
C ASP A 180 -21.10 -13.34 -2.91
N VAL A 181 -20.80 -14.05 -4.00
CA VAL A 181 -20.43 -15.47 -3.97
C VAL A 181 -19.09 -15.66 -3.24
N LEU A 182 -18.05 -14.89 -3.58
CA LEU A 182 -16.74 -14.98 -2.93
C LEU A 182 -16.84 -14.73 -1.42
N LEU A 183 -17.56 -13.70 -1.00
CA LEU A 183 -17.79 -13.36 0.40
C LEU A 183 -18.59 -14.46 1.14
N LYS A 184 -19.63 -15.02 0.50
CA LYS A 184 -20.42 -16.13 1.09
C LYS A 184 -19.57 -17.37 1.38
N HIS A 185 -18.53 -17.60 0.58
CA HIS A 185 -17.58 -18.71 0.77
C HIS A 185 -16.38 -18.33 1.65
N GLY A 186 -16.33 -17.13 2.22
CA GLY A 186 -15.22 -16.69 3.07
C GLY A 186 -13.89 -16.54 2.32
N VAL A 187 -13.94 -16.31 1.01
CA VAL A 187 -12.73 -16.14 0.19
C VAL A 187 -12.08 -14.82 0.57
N HIS A 188 -10.81 -14.87 0.97
CA HIS A 188 -10.00 -13.68 1.29
C HIS A 188 -8.97 -13.36 0.21
N GLY A 189 -8.72 -14.26 -0.73
CA GLY A 189 -7.77 -14.07 -1.82
C GLY A 189 -8.25 -14.75 -3.10
N SER A 190 -8.41 -13.96 -4.15
CA SER A 190 -8.77 -14.38 -5.50
C SER A 190 -8.32 -13.31 -6.50
N ARG A 191 -8.43 -13.59 -7.79
CA ARG A 191 -8.14 -12.60 -8.84
C ARG A 191 -9.02 -11.34 -8.72
N SER A 192 -10.30 -11.52 -8.39
CA SER A 192 -11.31 -10.46 -8.40
C SER A 192 -11.45 -9.73 -7.06
N LEU A 193 -11.08 -10.39 -5.96
CA LEU A 193 -11.20 -9.87 -4.59
C LEU A 193 -10.01 -10.35 -3.75
N THR A 194 -9.33 -9.42 -3.10
CA THR A 194 -8.38 -9.71 -2.01
C THR A 194 -8.74 -8.89 -0.78
N VAL A 195 -8.69 -9.51 0.39
CA VAL A 195 -8.95 -8.92 1.70
C VAL A 195 -7.76 -9.19 2.60
N SER A 196 -7.28 -8.19 3.34
CA SER A 196 -6.03 -8.28 4.09
C SER A 196 -6.02 -9.32 5.22
N HIS A 197 -7.18 -9.74 5.74
CA HIS A 197 -7.27 -10.66 6.87
C HIS A 197 -8.19 -11.85 6.54
N PRO A 198 -7.76 -13.13 6.71
CA PRO A 198 -8.56 -14.31 6.36
C PRO A 198 -9.79 -14.57 7.26
N GLY A 199 -9.99 -13.80 8.33
CA GLY A 199 -11.12 -13.88 9.25
C GLY A 199 -11.97 -12.61 9.29
N TYR A 200 -12.08 -11.89 8.18
CA TYR A 200 -12.87 -10.66 8.09
C TYR A 200 -14.36 -10.91 8.40
N ASP A 201 -15.05 -9.88 8.89
CA ASP A 201 -16.50 -9.93 9.08
C ASP A 201 -17.20 -9.83 7.70
N VAL A 202 -17.92 -10.89 7.33
CA VAL A 202 -18.64 -10.97 6.05
C VAL A 202 -19.72 -9.90 5.92
N GLN A 203 -20.40 -9.53 7.02
CA GLN A 203 -21.42 -8.48 7.00
C GLN A 203 -20.79 -7.10 6.80
N GLU A 204 -19.66 -6.83 7.48
CA GLU A 204 -18.88 -5.61 7.27
C GLU A 204 -18.44 -5.49 5.80
N MET A 205 -17.94 -6.59 5.23
CA MET A 205 -17.55 -6.64 3.81
C MET A 205 -18.71 -6.46 2.84
N GLN A 206 -19.87 -7.07 3.10
CA GLN A 206 -21.07 -6.89 2.28
C GLN A 206 -21.56 -5.44 2.33
N GLY A 207 -21.52 -4.82 3.51
CA GLY A 207 -21.81 -3.39 3.68
C GLY A 207 -20.86 -2.51 2.89
N LEU A 208 -19.55 -2.80 2.95
CA LEU A 208 -18.55 -2.09 2.17
C LEU A 208 -18.75 -2.27 0.65
N VAL A 209 -18.99 -3.49 0.17
CA VAL A 209 -19.27 -3.74 -1.25
C VAL A 209 -20.52 -3.00 -1.69
N GLN A 210 -21.61 -3.05 -0.92
CA GLN A 210 -22.83 -2.30 -1.24
C GLN A 210 -22.55 -0.79 -1.31
N LEU A 211 -21.72 -0.28 -0.40
CA LEU A 211 -21.31 1.12 -0.36
C LEU A 211 -20.55 1.50 -1.63
N LEU A 212 -19.57 0.70 -2.04
CA LEU A 212 -18.74 0.95 -3.22
C LEU A 212 -19.55 0.98 -4.51
N TYR A 213 -20.49 0.04 -4.71
CA TYR A 213 -21.34 -0.01 -5.90
C TYR A 213 -22.40 1.10 -5.92
N GLY A 214 -22.79 1.62 -4.76
CA GLY A 214 -23.68 2.78 -4.67
C GLY A 214 -22.96 4.11 -4.88
N GLY A 215 -21.68 4.20 -4.51
CA GLY A 215 -20.96 5.47 -4.46
C GLY A 215 -19.90 5.71 -5.54
N ILE A 216 -19.40 4.67 -6.23
CA ILE A 216 -18.39 4.80 -7.30
C ILE A 216 -19.07 4.70 -8.68
N PRO A 217 -19.32 5.84 -9.36
CA PRO A 217 -19.96 5.82 -10.68
C PRO A 217 -19.01 5.35 -11.79
N SER A 218 -17.69 5.56 -11.63
CA SER A 218 -16.65 5.12 -12.55
C SER A 218 -15.32 4.99 -11.81
N VAL A 219 -14.56 3.95 -12.11
CA VAL A 219 -13.18 3.79 -11.59
C VAL A 219 -12.26 4.87 -12.15
N GLY A 220 -12.56 5.41 -13.34
CA GLY A 220 -11.75 6.43 -14.01
C GLY A 220 -11.52 7.69 -13.16
N SER A 221 -12.50 8.08 -12.35
CA SER A 221 -12.44 9.27 -11.48
C SER A 221 -11.66 9.10 -10.18
N LEU A 222 -11.25 7.87 -9.82
CA LEU A 222 -10.46 7.63 -8.61
C LEU A 222 -9.01 8.10 -8.80
N ARG A 223 -8.41 8.55 -7.70
CA ARG A 223 -6.97 8.85 -7.62
C ARG A 223 -6.16 7.61 -7.98
N ASP A 224 -5.15 7.81 -8.83
CA ASP A 224 -4.23 6.74 -9.21
C ASP A 224 -3.06 6.63 -8.21
N ALA A 225 -3.01 5.49 -7.52
CA ALA A 225 -1.97 5.14 -6.55
C ALA A 225 -0.94 4.14 -7.11
N SER A 226 -0.89 3.91 -8.44
CA SER A 226 0.02 2.93 -9.06
C SER A 226 1.49 3.16 -8.67
N ALA A 227 1.96 4.41 -8.70
CA ALA A 227 3.33 4.74 -8.31
C ALA A 227 3.63 4.41 -6.84
N GLN A 228 2.67 4.67 -5.95
CA GLN A 228 2.79 4.34 -4.53
C GLN A 228 2.82 2.82 -4.32
N ILE A 229 1.98 2.06 -5.03
CA ILE A 229 1.94 0.59 -4.92
C ILE A 229 3.23 -0.05 -5.45
N VAL A 230 3.77 0.46 -6.57
CA VAL A 230 5.09 0.03 -7.06
C VAL A 230 6.16 0.26 -6.00
N GLU A 231 6.16 1.44 -5.35
CA GLU A 231 7.12 1.77 -4.30
C GLU A 231 6.96 0.88 -3.06
N GLU A 232 5.72 0.62 -2.60
CA GLU A 232 5.42 -0.27 -1.47
C GLU A 232 5.93 -1.69 -1.76
N ILE A 233 5.68 -2.22 -2.95
CA ILE A 233 6.14 -3.56 -3.36
C ILE A 233 7.67 -3.61 -3.49
N ALA A 234 8.26 -2.60 -4.14
CA ALA A 234 9.71 -2.47 -4.26
C ALA A 234 10.41 -2.42 -2.90
N PHE A 235 9.83 -1.68 -1.95
CA PHE A 235 10.31 -1.58 -0.58
C PHE A 235 10.35 -2.95 0.10
N MET A 236 9.30 -3.76 -0.04
CA MET A 236 9.26 -5.12 0.53
C MET A 236 10.39 -5.99 0.00
N SER A 237 10.63 -5.99 -1.32
CA SER A 237 11.69 -6.80 -1.94
C SER A 237 13.09 -6.35 -1.52
N VAL A 238 13.33 -5.04 -1.41
CA VAL A 238 14.63 -4.51 -0.95
C VAL A 238 14.85 -4.77 0.54
N MET A 239 13.80 -4.71 1.36
CA MET A 239 13.88 -5.10 2.78
C MET A 239 14.25 -6.57 2.95
N ALA A 240 13.65 -7.48 2.16
CA ALA A 240 14.02 -8.89 2.17
C ALA A 240 15.51 -9.10 1.81
N LEU A 241 16.03 -8.34 0.84
CA LEU A 241 17.45 -8.35 0.50
C LEU A 241 18.33 -7.85 1.65
N TYR A 242 17.94 -6.75 2.29
CA TYR A 242 18.63 -6.20 3.44
C TYR A 242 18.70 -7.22 4.59
N ASP A 243 17.58 -7.86 4.92
CA ASP A 243 17.49 -8.86 5.98
C ASP A 243 18.33 -10.11 5.65
N HIS A 244 18.32 -10.55 4.39
CA HIS A 244 19.16 -11.65 3.93
C HIS A 244 20.65 -11.35 4.15
N ILE A 245 21.11 -10.16 3.73
CA ILE A 245 22.50 -9.73 3.91
C ILE A 245 22.88 -9.66 5.40
N ALA A 246 21.99 -9.08 6.22
CA ALA A 246 22.21 -8.99 7.66
C ALA A 246 22.36 -10.38 8.30
N SER A 247 21.55 -11.35 7.87
CA SER A 247 21.62 -12.74 8.35
C SER A 247 22.93 -13.43 7.99
N VAL A 248 23.41 -13.29 6.75
CA VAL A 248 24.67 -13.87 6.27
C VAL A 248 25.88 -13.28 7.01
N ALA A 249 25.86 -11.96 7.27
CA ALA A 249 26.89 -11.28 8.01
C ALA A 249 26.98 -11.75 9.48
N GLN A 250 25.85 -12.06 10.12
CA GLN A 250 25.81 -12.62 11.47
C GLN A 250 26.33 -14.05 11.54
N GLN A 251 26.02 -14.89 10.55
CA GLN A 251 26.50 -16.28 10.48
C GLN A 251 28.02 -16.36 10.30
N SER A 252 28.58 -15.45 9.51
CA SER A 252 30.03 -15.36 9.24
C SER A 252 30.84 -14.87 10.45
N ARG A 253 30.18 -14.29 11.46
CA ARG A 253 30.78 -13.81 12.72
C ARG A 253 30.74 -14.83 13.86
N LYS A 254 30.03 -15.98 13.71
CA LYS A 254 30.12 -17.06 14.70
C LYS A 254 31.46 -17.78 14.53
N PRO A 255 32.36 -17.76 15.53
CA PRO A 255 33.63 -18.46 15.42
C PRO A 255 33.37 -19.96 15.24
N ARG A 256 34.09 -20.59 14.30
CA ARG A 256 34.15 -22.05 14.19
C ARG A 256 34.67 -22.57 15.54
N GLN A 257 33.79 -23.20 16.31
CA GLN A 257 34.18 -24.02 17.45
C GLN A 257 34.78 -25.33 16.96
#